data_AF-A0A2N0NXA0-F1
#
_entry.id   AF-A0A2N0NXA0-F1
#
_cell.length_a   1.000
_cell.length_b   1.000
_cell.length_c   1.000
_cell.angle_alpha   90.00
_cell.angle_beta   90.00
_cell.angle_gamma   90.00
#
_symmetry.space_group_name_H-M   'P 1'
#
loop_
_entity.id
_entity.type
_entity.pdbx_description
1 polymer ?
#
loop_
_entity_poly.entity_id
_entity_poly.type
_entity_poly.pdbx_seq_one_letter_code
_entity_poly.pdbx_strand_id
1 'polypeptide(L)'
;MSRIFILTFVLFATLFAVNAAPLALEKRDIQIQPCPVTPDPVVPGTEETFDIKGTMKKDIVTGDFLSIAFIDNVVKQPIGDPLVVDICSLPGATCPTKAGTAFSTTQKYTAPKELPT
;
A
#
# COMPACT_ATOMS: atom_id res chain seq x y z
N MET A 1 -50.64 7.09 -18.25
CA MET A 1 -49.57 8.09 -18.07
C MET A 1 -48.87 8.01 -16.71
N SER A 2 -49.01 6.95 -15.90
CA SER A 2 -48.28 6.82 -14.60
C SER A 2 -47.08 5.84 -14.64
N ARG A 3 -47.10 4.83 -15.52
CA ARG A 3 -46.04 3.80 -15.59
C ARG A 3 -44.69 4.34 -16.09
N ILE A 4 -44.70 5.28 -17.04
CA ILE A 4 -43.49 5.89 -17.60
C ILE A 4 -42.76 6.74 -16.54
N PHE A 5 -43.51 7.49 -15.73
CA PHE A 5 -42.93 8.34 -14.68
C PHE A 5 -42.29 7.51 -13.56
N ILE A 6 -42.87 6.35 -13.23
CA ILE A 6 -42.31 5.42 -12.24
C ILE A 6 -40.98 4.86 -12.75
N LEU A 7 -40.92 4.44 -14.02
CA LEU A 7 -39.70 3.89 -14.61
C LEU A 7 -38.58 4.92 -14.67
N THR A 8 -38.88 6.17 -15.03
CA THR A 8 -37.88 7.25 -15.04
C THR A 8 -37.38 7.58 -13.64
N PHE A 9 -38.24 7.56 -12.61
CA PHE A 9 -37.84 7.81 -11.23
C PHE A 9 -36.94 6.70 -10.67
N VAL A 10 -37.28 5.44 -10.95
CA VAL A 10 -36.46 4.29 -10.53
C VAL A 10 -35.09 4.32 -11.20
N LEU A 11 -35.05 4.59 -12.52
CA LEU A 11 -33.78 4.68 -13.27
C LEU A 11 -32.89 5.82 -12.78
N PHE A 12 -33.50 6.98 -12.47
CA PHE A 12 -32.79 8.12 -11.91
C PHE A 12 -32.21 7.74 -10.53
N ALA A 13 -33.02 7.18 -9.63
CA ALA A 13 -32.58 6.77 -8.30
C ALA A 13 -31.43 5.74 -8.33
N THR A 14 -31.44 4.78 -9.25
CA THR A 14 -30.34 3.81 -9.40
C THR A 14 -29.07 4.45 -9.95
N LEU A 15 -29.17 5.44 -10.84
CA LEU A 15 -28.00 6.17 -11.36
C LEU A 15 -27.33 7.05 -10.28
N PHE A 16 -28.09 7.68 -9.39
CA PHE A 16 -27.51 8.41 -8.24
C PHE A 16 -26.80 7.49 -7.26
N ALA A 17 -27.32 6.28 -7.02
CA ALA A 17 -26.67 5.33 -6.13
C ALA A 17 -25.29 4.87 -6.65
N VAL A 18 -25.12 4.76 -7.97
CA VAL A 18 -23.83 4.39 -8.58
C VAL A 18 -22.82 5.55 -8.53
N ASN A 19 -23.27 6.80 -8.72
CA ASN A 19 -22.41 7.99 -8.60
C ASN A 19 -22.06 8.35 -7.15
N ALA A 20 -22.89 7.94 -6.18
CA ALA A 20 -22.70 8.25 -4.78
C ALA A 20 -21.97 7.16 -4.00
N ALA A 21 -21.67 5.99 -4.58
CA ALA A 21 -20.77 5.03 -3.97
C ALA A 21 -19.37 5.66 -3.98
N PRO A 22 -18.91 6.23 -2.86
CA PRO A 22 -17.55 6.71 -2.81
C PRO A 22 -16.71 5.45 -2.97
N LEU A 23 -15.70 5.47 -3.83
CA LEU A 23 -14.58 4.55 -3.67
C LEU A 23 -14.01 4.87 -2.29
N ALA A 24 -14.54 4.21 -1.26
CA ALA A 24 -14.21 4.44 0.13
C ALA A 24 -12.82 3.83 0.32
N LEU A 25 -11.80 4.57 -0.12
CA LEU A 25 -10.43 4.31 0.25
C LEU A 25 -10.39 4.45 1.76
N GLU A 26 -10.39 3.30 2.43
CA GLU A 26 -10.34 3.27 3.88
C GLU A 26 -9.04 3.94 4.31
N LYS A 27 -9.17 5.12 4.91
CA LYS A 27 -8.04 5.93 5.38
C LYS A 27 -7.26 5.10 6.39
N ARG A 28 -6.13 4.53 5.97
CA ARG A 28 -5.21 3.85 6.87
C ARG A 28 -4.40 4.91 7.62
N ASP A 29 -4.40 4.82 8.93
CA ASP A 29 -3.48 5.58 9.78
C ASP A 29 -2.05 5.07 9.49
N ILE A 30 -1.24 5.89 8.83
CA ILE A 30 0.16 5.55 8.51
C ILE A 30 0.96 5.74 9.80
N GLN A 31 1.14 4.66 10.55
CA GLN A 31 2.14 4.66 11.61
C GLN A 31 3.51 4.50 10.98
N ILE A 32 4.24 5.62 10.88
CA ILE A 32 5.65 5.63 10.48
C ILE A 32 6.46 5.09 11.66
N GLN A 33 6.69 3.77 11.68
CA GLN A 33 7.67 3.18 12.56
C GLN A 33 9.00 3.09 11.81
N PRO A 34 10.15 3.45 12.43
CA PRO A 34 11.44 3.28 11.78
C PRO A 34 11.64 1.80 11.43
N CYS A 35 11.78 1.50 10.14
CA CYS A 35 12.27 0.21 9.68
C CYS A 35 13.80 0.24 9.73
N PRO A 36 14.46 -0.72 10.37
CA PRO A 36 15.90 -0.83 10.29
C PRO A 36 16.32 -1.04 8.83
N VAL A 37 17.19 -0.15 8.34
CA VAL A 37 17.79 -0.21 7.01
C VAL A 37 19.29 -0.45 7.13
N THR A 38 19.90 -1.05 6.12
CA THR A 38 21.34 -1.26 6.09
C THR A 38 21.86 -1.09 4.65
N PRO A 39 22.85 -0.20 4.42
CA PRO A 39 23.48 0.72 5.39
C PRO A 39 22.57 1.85 5.95
N ASP A 40 22.93 2.38 7.12
CA ASP A 40 22.35 3.60 7.71
C ASP A 40 23.50 4.58 8.03
N PRO A 41 23.55 5.79 7.43
CA PRO A 41 22.59 6.35 6.48
C PRO A 41 22.58 5.62 5.14
N VAL A 42 21.43 5.68 4.46
CA VAL A 42 21.25 5.17 3.08
C VAL A 42 22.31 5.77 2.17
N VAL A 43 22.96 4.93 1.35
CA VAL A 43 23.99 5.38 0.42
C VAL A 43 23.39 5.42 -1.01
N PRO A 44 23.48 6.56 -1.72
CA PRO A 44 22.91 6.65 -3.06
C PRO A 44 23.51 5.63 -4.03
N GLY A 45 22.65 4.95 -4.80
CA GLY A 45 23.07 3.99 -5.81
C GLY A 45 23.54 2.63 -5.29
N THR A 46 23.46 2.35 -3.98
CA THR A 46 23.78 1.05 -3.41
C THR A 46 22.53 0.23 -3.11
N GLU A 47 22.70 -1.10 -3.03
CA GLU A 47 21.64 -1.99 -2.57
C GLU A 47 21.42 -1.81 -1.06
N GLU A 48 20.21 -1.46 -0.69
CA GLU A 48 19.77 -1.33 0.69
C GLU A 48 19.02 -2.59 1.10
N THR A 49 19.23 -3.03 2.35
CA THR A 49 18.48 -4.12 2.98
C THR A 49 17.45 -3.56 3.95
N PHE A 50 16.20 -3.97 3.79
CA PHE A 50 15.05 -3.57 4.60
C PHE A 50 14.53 -4.76 5.39
N ASP A 51 14.71 -4.73 6.71
CA ASP A 51 14.15 -5.74 7.60
C ASP A 51 12.80 -5.28 8.15
N ILE A 52 11.72 -5.83 7.59
CA ILE A 52 10.36 -5.44 7.90
C ILE A 52 9.79 -6.45 8.89
N LYS A 53 9.47 -5.98 10.09
CA LYS A 53 8.91 -6.79 11.18
C LYS A 53 7.76 -6.07 11.84
N GLY A 54 6.70 -6.78 12.19
CA GLY A 54 5.58 -6.21 12.92
C GLY A 54 4.46 -7.20 13.17
N THR A 55 3.49 -6.78 13.98
CA THR A 55 2.25 -7.54 14.19
C THR A 55 1.17 -6.97 13.28
N MET A 56 0.54 -7.82 12.47
CA MET A 56 -0.44 -7.38 11.49
C MET A 56 -1.73 -6.90 12.17
N LYS A 57 -2.18 -5.70 11.85
CA LYS A 57 -3.46 -5.16 12.36
C LYS A 57 -4.68 -5.64 11.57
N LYS A 58 -4.47 -6.08 10.33
CA LYS A 58 -5.48 -6.61 9.41
C LYS A 58 -4.97 -7.91 8.80
N ASP A 59 -5.89 -8.71 8.27
CA ASP A 59 -5.53 -9.89 7.49
C ASP A 59 -4.70 -9.47 6.26
N ILE A 60 -3.68 -10.26 5.92
CA ILE A 60 -3.01 -10.24 4.61
C ILE A 60 -3.67 -11.35 3.77
N VAL A 61 -4.15 -10.99 2.59
CA VAL A 61 -4.78 -11.90 1.64
C VAL A 61 -4.11 -11.81 0.27
N THR A 62 -4.42 -12.76 -0.60
CA THR A 62 -3.94 -12.75 -1.98
C THR A 62 -4.30 -11.44 -2.66
N GLY A 63 -3.30 -10.80 -3.28
CA GLY A 63 -3.44 -9.49 -3.93
C GLY A 63 -3.00 -8.31 -3.06
N ASP A 64 -2.62 -8.54 -1.80
CA ASP A 64 -1.98 -7.51 -0.99
C ASP A 64 -0.49 -7.36 -1.36
N PHE A 65 -0.04 -6.11 -1.49
CA PHE A 65 1.32 -5.76 -1.89
C PHE A 65 2.09 -5.05 -0.78
N LEU A 66 3.38 -5.35 -0.67
CA LEU A 66 4.35 -4.56 0.08
C LEU A 66 5.03 -3.62 -0.91
N SER A 67 5.08 -2.33 -0.58
CA SER A 67 5.81 -1.34 -1.35
C SER A 67 6.87 -0.63 -0.50
N ILE A 68 8.06 -0.46 -1.08
CA ILE A 68 9.16 0.31 -0.51
C ILE A 68 9.50 1.42 -1.51
N ALA A 69 9.53 2.66 -1.04
CA ALA A 69 9.82 3.84 -1.86
C ALA A 69 10.67 4.84 -1.08
N PHE A 70 11.58 5.52 -1.78
CA PHE A 70 12.24 6.72 -1.27
C PHE A 70 11.35 7.91 -1.56
N ILE A 71 10.93 8.65 -0.54
CA ILE A 71 10.00 9.77 -0.70
C ILE A 71 10.73 11.08 -0.41
N ASP A 72 10.66 12.02 -1.35
CA ASP A 72 11.07 13.39 -1.09
C ASP A 72 10.06 14.05 -0.14
N ASN A 73 10.55 14.50 1.02
CA ASN A 73 9.69 15.07 2.06
C ASN A 73 9.15 16.47 1.73
N VAL A 74 9.71 17.16 0.74
CA VAL A 74 9.28 18.48 0.26
C VAL A 74 8.18 18.32 -0.78
N VAL A 75 8.44 17.58 -1.86
CA VAL A 75 7.46 17.42 -2.96
C VAL A 75 6.45 16.28 -2.73
N LYS A 76 6.66 15.46 -1.69
CA LYS A 76 5.80 14.32 -1.32
C LYS A 76 5.62 13.30 -2.45
N GLN A 77 6.64 13.12 -3.27
CA GLN A 77 6.66 12.17 -4.39
C GLN A 77 7.78 11.14 -4.23
N PRO A 78 7.62 9.94 -4.82
CA PRO A 78 8.69 8.97 -4.91
C PRO A 78 9.87 9.50 -5.73
N ILE A 79 11.08 9.20 -5.26
CA ILE A 79 12.33 9.35 -5.99
C ILE A 79 12.58 8.01 -6.67
N GLY A 80 12.37 7.96 -8.00
CA GLY A 80 12.44 6.71 -8.77
C GLY A 80 11.23 5.79 -8.58
N ASP A 81 11.32 4.59 -9.16
CA ASP A 81 10.24 3.60 -9.16
C ASP A 81 10.23 2.80 -7.86
N PRO A 82 9.11 2.77 -7.10
CA PRO A 82 8.99 1.95 -5.90
C PRO A 82 9.24 0.46 -6.17
N LEU A 83 9.84 -0.23 -5.20
CA LEU A 83 9.74 -1.68 -5.14
C LEU A 83 8.30 -2.03 -4.76
N VAL A 84 7.67 -2.92 -5.53
CA VAL A 84 6.34 -3.47 -5.23
C VAL A 84 6.43 -4.99 -5.36
N VAL A 85 6.07 -5.69 -4.28
CA VAL A 85 6.12 -7.15 -4.22
C VAL A 85 4.81 -7.70 -3.68
N ASP A 86 4.36 -8.83 -4.23
CA ASP A 86 3.24 -9.58 -3.68
C ASP A 86 3.65 -10.21 -2.34
N ILE A 87 2.97 -9.82 -1.26
CA ILE A 87 3.30 -10.27 0.10
C ILE A 87 3.16 -11.79 0.21
N CYS A 88 2.19 -12.38 -0.48
CA CYS A 88 1.94 -13.82 -0.43
C CYS A 88 3.01 -14.66 -1.12
N SER A 89 3.82 -14.03 -1.95
CA SER A 89 4.96 -14.65 -2.62
C SER A 89 6.28 -14.48 -1.83
N LEU A 90 6.25 -13.76 -0.70
CA LEU A 90 7.45 -13.51 0.09
C LEU A 90 7.82 -14.69 1.00
N PRO A 91 9.14 -14.94 1.18
CA PRO A 91 9.60 -15.94 2.14
C PRO A 91 9.17 -15.54 3.56
N GLY A 92 8.55 -16.49 4.26
CA GLY A 92 8.03 -16.28 5.62
C GLY A 92 6.57 -15.81 5.71
N ALA A 93 5.91 -15.53 4.58
CA ALA A 93 4.48 -15.23 4.55
C ALA A 93 3.65 -16.52 4.52
N THR A 94 2.59 -16.57 5.33
CA THR A 94 1.55 -17.61 5.23
C THR A 94 0.27 -16.92 4.78
N CYS A 95 -0.18 -17.15 3.54
CA CYS A 95 -1.41 -16.52 3.06
C CYS A 95 -2.63 -17.46 3.19
N PRO A 96 -3.74 -17.02 3.82
CA PRO A 96 -3.93 -15.71 4.45
C PRO A 96 -3.22 -15.59 5.82
N THR A 97 -2.56 -14.45 6.07
CA THR A 97 -1.95 -14.15 7.38
C THR A 97 -2.99 -13.41 8.21
N LYS A 98 -3.37 -13.94 9.37
CA LYS A 98 -4.45 -13.32 10.18
C LYS A 98 -3.98 -12.09 10.94
N ALA A 99 -4.89 -11.15 11.17
CA ALA A 99 -4.66 -10.05 12.11
C ALA A 99 -4.22 -10.61 13.49
N GLY A 100 -3.33 -9.88 14.16
CA GLY A 100 -2.70 -10.27 15.42
C GLY A 100 -1.51 -11.20 15.28
N THR A 101 -1.18 -11.69 14.08
CA THR A 101 0.00 -12.53 13.87
C THR A 101 1.26 -11.69 13.59
N ALA A 102 2.41 -12.22 13.99
CA ALA A 102 3.70 -11.62 13.67
C ALA A 102 4.07 -11.89 12.20
N PHE A 103 4.51 -10.85 11.51
CA PHE A 103 5.01 -10.86 10.15
C PHE A 103 6.46 -10.38 10.13
N SER A 104 7.29 -11.05 9.35
CA SER A 104 8.70 -10.70 9.16
C SER A 104 9.13 -11.03 7.75
N THR A 105 9.78 -10.09 7.07
CA THR A 105 10.38 -10.30 5.76
C THR A 105 11.58 -9.38 5.57
N THR A 106 12.48 -9.74 4.66
CA THR A 106 13.67 -8.97 4.33
C THR A 106 13.68 -8.70 2.84
N GLN A 107 13.70 -7.42 2.47
CA GLN A 107 13.71 -6.98 1.08
C GLN A 107 15.01 -6.26 0.74
N LYS A 108 15.44 -6.43 -0.51
CA LYS A 108 16.58 -5.71 -1.08
C LYS A 108 16.09 -4.75 -2.14
N TYR A 109 16.56 -3.51 -2.10
CA TYR A 109 16.18 -2.49 -3.06
C TYR A 109 17.28 -1.45 -3.21
N THR A 110 17.63 -1.13 -4.44
CA THR A 110 18.70 -0.17 -4.72
C THR A 110 18.22 1.26 -4.52
N ALA A 111 18.94 2.02 -3.70
CA ALA A 111 18.68 3.44 -3.52
C ALA A 111 18.89 4.22 -4.83
N PRO A 112 18.00 5.19 -5.15
CA PRO A 112 18.23 6.13 -6.23
C PRO A 112 19.60 6.81 -6.11
N LYS A 113 20.22 7.14 -7.25
CA LYS A 113 21.48 7.88 -7.24
C LYS A 113 21.31 9.35 -6.85
N GLU A 114 20.14 9.91 -7.15
CA GLU A 114 19.80 11.32 -6.90
C GLU A 114 19.02 11.47 -5.59
N LEU A 115 19.60 11.02 -4.47
CA LEU A 115 19.05 11.35 -3.16
C LEU A 115 19.45 12.77 -2.74
N PRO A 116 18.54 13.55 -2.13
CA PRO A 116 18.89 14.83 -1.53
C PRO A 116 19.94 14.63 -0.42
N THR A 117 20.99 15.45 -0.45
CA THR A 117 22.02 15.55 0.60
C THR A 117 21.68 16.62 1.63
#